data_AF-A0A4R5M4L6-F1
#
_entry.id   AF-A0A4R5M4L6-F1
#
_cell.length_a   1.000
_cell.length_b   1.000
_cell.length_c   1.000
_cell.angle_alpha   90.00
_cell.angle_beta   90.00
_cell.angle_gamma   90.00
#
_symmetry.space_group_name_H-M   'P 1'
#
loop_
_entity.id
_entity.type
_entity.pdbx_description
1 polymer ?
#
loop_
_entity_poly.entity_id
_entity_poly.type
_entity_poly.pdbx_seq_one_letter_code
_entity_poly.pdbx_strand_id
1 'polypeptide(L)'
;MSGQERGTCAPGERDRAARIKRTILQAVLAIVLGIAGALVLPRLFGEEFATRQAARVYAPVAGKAYGAGSREGISVLLIDDAALAQAGQSWPASYGYYARLLRGVEIYRPRAVFFDIAFKDARPDPTLAQFAQRLCALSASGTKVYLAATPGADGALRLRPDLDELRGRCFEPVAVTYAPDEVDKLAWSYPLEQRGANEARERSAALAIHDDLSAQPIADPRVPMAVSWGLVPAHDGLRWFTQEQAGDAARESGARSQEAQSYCRADHGLAEILPFGVRERLYGDAEKPVCVFHETVYAYDLANTDDAGEAMLEHALNNRVVMIGTARQFSSDYINSPIHGRIPGVYLHAMALDNLDTYGANYKHVAALALSTDRDHLCLFALVFGAVLVVALVRILKNLTRKEAQRQKLSFSLSCALERGREFIVWLVMCGLEFVCSLVLVGALLYVGQAKMDIGFLSIVDIAVFALAAEWFEWNERLVEWLLGPEPSAGEGGHDHPHEKKDEAGNATREGGAGAARPAEQAESTHP
;
A
#
# COMPACT_ATOMS: atom_id res chain seq x y z
N MET A 1 -84.13 -16.88 22.56
CA MET A 1 -83.81 -16.23 21.27
C MET A 1 -82.47 -15.53 21.48
N SER A 2 -81.35 -16.20 21.24
CA SER A 2 -80.62 -16.26 19.95
C SER A 2 -80.18 -14.85 19.49
N GLY A 3 -78.90 -14.52 19.29
CA GLY A 3 -77.77 -15.39 18.99
C GLY A 3 -76.42 -14.75 19.33
N GLN A 4 -75.48 -15.66 19.48
CA GLN A 4 -74.06 -15.46 19.72
C GLN A 4 -73.36 -15.62 18.37
N GLU A 5 -72.95 -14.51 17.74
CA GLU A 5 -72.10 -14.57 16.56
C GLU A 5 -70.63 -14.63 16.97
N ARG A 6 -70.02 -15.80 16.72
CA ARG A 6 -68.58 -16.01 16.74
C ARG A 6 -67.99 -15.43 15.46
N GLY A 7 -67.37 -14.27 15.54
CA GLY A 7 -66.44 -13.78 14.51
C GLY A 7 -65.07 -14.40 14.73
N THR A 8 -64.71 -15.38 13.89
CA THR A 8 -63.40 -16.04 13.86
C THR A 8 -62.29 -15.07 13.43
N CYS A 9 -61.25 -14.94 14.28
CA CYS A 9 -59.96 -14.38 13.90
C CYS A 9 -59.29 -15.25 12.82
N ALA A 10 -58.94 -14.65 11.69
CA ALA A 10 -57.82 -15.12 10.87
C ALA A 10 -57.11 -13.95 10.14
N PRO A 11 -56.41 -13.05 10.85
CA PRO A 11 -55.43 -12.15 10.24
C PRO A 11 -54.07 -12.87 10.22
N GLY A 12 -53.95 -13.92 9.40
CA GLY A 12 -52.79 -14.83 9.48
C GLY A 12 -52.00 -14.97 8.19
N GLU A 13 -52.67 -15.22 7.06
CA GLU A 13 -51.98 -15.66 5.84
C GLU A 13 -51.59 -14.53 4.88
N ARG A 14 -52.43 -13.48 4.75
CA ARG A 14 -52.12 -12.34 3.87
C ARG A 14 -50.91 -11.54 4.37
N ASP A 15 -50.81 -11.31 5.68
CA ASP A 15 -49.66 -10.62 6.29
C ASP A 15 -48.38 -11.47 6.29
N ARG A 16 -48.50 -12.80 6.28
CA ARG A 16 -47.35 -13.71 6.18
C ARG A 16 -46.81 -13.72 4.75
N ALA A 17 -47.70 -13.79 3.75
CA ALA A 17 -47.33 -13.71 2.35
C ALA A 17 -46.76 -12.34 1.96
N ALA A 18 -47.30 -11.24 2.50
CA ALA A 18 -46.78 -9.88 2.29
C ALA A 18 -45.40 -9.70 2.92
N ARG A 19 -45.19 -10.20 4.15
CA ARG A 19 -43.86 -10.20 4.80
C ARG A 19 -42.84 -11.03 4.04
N ILE A 20 -43.20 -12.25 3.62
CA ILE A 20 -42.31 -13.11 2.83
C ILE A 20 -41.94 -12.45 1.49
N LYS A 21 -42.91 -11.83 0.80
CA LYS A 21 -42.65 -11.08 -0.44
C LYS A 21 -41.71 -9.89 -0.22
N ARG A 22 -41.86 -9.14 0.88
CA ARG A 22 -40.98 -8.01 1.22
C ARG A 22 -39.57 -8.48 1.57
N THR A 23 -39.43 -9.57 2.33
CA THR A 23 -38.12 -10.18 2.65
C THR A 23 -37.42 -10.72 1.40
N ILE A 24 -38.16 -11.37 0.49
CA ILE A 24 -37.61 -11.83 -0.79
C ILE A 24 -37.21 -10.63 -1.65
N LEU A 25 -38.02 -9.56 -1.71
CA LEU A 25 -37.70 -8.35 -2.46
C LEU A 25 -36.47 -7.63 -1.89
N GLN A 26 -36.33 -7.55 -0.55
CA GLN A 26 -35.15 -7.01 0.12
C GLN A 26 -33.91 -7.85 -0.16
N ALA A 27 -34.02 -9.18 -0.11
CA ALA A 27 -32.93 -10.07 -0.44
C ALA A 27 -32.51 -9.92 -1.91
N VAL A 28 -33.47 -9.86 -2.85
CA VAL A 28 -33.20 -9.64 -4.27
C VAL A 28 -32.61 -8.26 -4.52
N LEU A 29 -33.11 -7.20 -3.88
CA LEU A 29 -32.58 -5.84 -4.03
C LEU A 29 -31.18 -5.71 -3.43
N ALA A 30 -30.91 -6.32 -2.28
CA ALA A 30 -29.58 -6.35 -1.67
C ALA A 30 -28.59 -7.19 -2.51
N ILE A 31 -29.05 -8.30 -3.10
CA ILE A 31 -28.26 -9.09 -4.06
C ILE A 31 -28.00 -8.27 -5.33
N VAL A 32 -29.01 -7.58 -5.89
CA VAL A 32 -28.87 -6.78 -7.10
C VAL A 32 -28.01 -5.53 -6.87
N LEU A 33 -28.18 -4.82 -5.76
CA LEU A 33 -27.34 -3.67 -5.38
C LEU A 33 -25.94 -4.10 -4.94
N GLY A 34 -25.80 -5.25 -4.31
CA GLY A 34 -24.51 -5.85 -3.98
C GLY A 34 -23.77 -6.29 -5.23
N ILE A 35 -24.46 -6.94 -6.18
CA ILE A 35 -23.91 -7.28 -7.51
C ILE A 35 -23.62 -6.01 -8.30
N ALA A 36 -24.51 -5.02 -8.32
CA ALA A 36 -24.28 -3.75 -9.00
C ALA A 36 -23.10 -2.99 -8.36
N GLY A 37 -23.02 -2.92 -7.03
CA GLY A 37 -21.90 -2.35 -6.30
C GLY A 37 -20.59 -3.07 -6.61
N ALA A 38 -20.59 -4.41 -6.56
CA ALA A 38 -19.45 -5.24 -6.93
C ALA A 38 -19.09 -5.17 -8.43
N LEU A 39 -20.01 -4.78 -9.32
CA LEU A 39 -19.73 -4.62 -10.75
C LEU A 39 -19.44 -3.17 -11.16
N VAL A 40 -19.81 -2.19 -10.33
CA VAL A 40 -19.76 -0.75 -10.64
C VAL A 40 -18.68 -0.05 -9.81
N LEU A 41 -18.54 -0.31 -8.50
CA LEU A 41 -17.44 0.29 -7.72
C LEU A 41 -16.07 -0.11 -8.26
N PRO A 42 -15.80 -1.38 -8.61
CA PRO A 42 -14.54 -1.75 -9.23
C PRO A 42 -14.30 -1.12 -10.59
N ARG A 43 -15.37 -0.78 -11.33
CA ARG A 43 -15.27 -0.07 -12.61
C ARG A 43 -15.11 1.44 -12.46
N LEU A 44 -15.62 2.03 -11.39
CA LEU A 44 -15.52 3.47 -11.12
C LEU A 44 -14.24 3.85 -10.38
N PHE A 45 -13.79 3.00 -9.45
CA PHE A 45 -12.64 3.25 -8.59
C PHE A 45 -11.44 2.35 -8.87
N GLY A 46 -11.62 1.24 -9.60
CA GLY A 46 -10.62 0.17 -9.68
C GLY A 46 -10.66 -0.67 -8.40
N GLU A 47 -10.92 -1.98 -8.53
CA GLU A 47 -10.87 -2.95 -7.42
C GLU A 47 -9.58 -2.81 -6.60
N GLU A 48 -8.48 -2.53 -7.29
CA GLU A 48 -7.15 -2.40 -6.73
C GLU A 48 -6.92 -1.05 -6.02
N PHE A 49 -7.57 0.05 -6.41
CA PHE A 49 -7.23 1.37 -5.85
C PHE A 49 -7.54 1.47 -4.35
N ALA A 50 -8.70 1.00 -3.91
CA ALA A 50 -9.10 1.07 -2.51
C ALA A 50 -8.18 0.23 -1.61
N THR A 51 -7.84 -0.98 -2.04
CA THR A 51 -6.86 -1.82 -1.36
C THR A 51 -5.50 -1.15 -1.29
N ARG A 52 -5.02 -0.57 -2.39
CA ARG A 52 -3.68 0.06 -2.43
C ARG A 52 -3.61 1.28 -1.52
N GLN A 53 -4.67 2.08 -1.45
CA GLN A 53 -4.76 3.16 -0.46
C GLN A 53 -4.77 2.63 0.97
N ALA A 54 -5.55 1.59 1.27
CA ALA A 54 -5.58 0.96 2.59
C ALA A 54 -4.21 0.36 2.97
N ALA A 55 -3.55 -0.33 2.04
CA ALA A 55 -2.22 -0.91 2.21
C ALA A 55 -1.15 0.17 2.45
N ARG A 56 -1.26 1.31 1.76
CA ARG A 56 -0.39 2.47 2.00
C ARG A 56 -0.56 3.04 3.41
N VAL A 57 -1.79 3.15 3.91
CA VAL A 57 -2.06 3.58 5.30
C VAL A 57 -1.52 2.56 6.31
N TYR A 58 -1.58 1.27 5.98
CA TYR A 58 -1.08 0.20 6.85
C TYR A 58 0.45 0.03 6.78
N ALA A 59 1.12 0.49 5.72
CA ALA A 59 2.55 0.28 5.51
C ALA A 59 3.44 0.74 6.70
N PRO A 60 3.21 1.88 7.36
CA PRO A 60 3.97 2.25 8.56
C PRO A 60 3.79 1.28 9.73
N VAL A 61 2.59 0.72 9.91
CA VAL A 61 2.33 -0.29 10.96
C VAL A 61 3.09 -1.56 10.66
N ALA A 62 3.02 -2.05 9.41
CA ALA A 62 3.79 -3.18 8.96
C ALA A 62 5.30 -2.94 9.11
N GLY A 63 5.78 -1.74 8.75
CA GLY A 63 7.18 -1.36 8.87
C GLY A 63 7.66 -1.18 10.31
N LYS A 64 6.77 -0.82 11.25
CA LYS A 64 7.10 -0.84 12.69
C LYS A 64 7.17 -2.28 13.20
N ALA A 65 6.25 -3.14 12.77
CA ALA A 65 6.23 -4.56 13.13
C ALA A 65 7.44 -5.32 12.55
N TYR A 66 7.96 -4.88 11.40
CA TYR A 66 9.20 -5.39 10.78
C TYR A 66 10.42 -5.26 11.71
N GLY A 67 10.47 -4.19 12.51
CA GLY A 67 11.59 -3.93 13.41
C GLY A 67 12.87 -3.56 12.66
N ALA A 68 14.02 -4.04 13.15
CA ALA A 68 15.34 -3.73 12.58
C ALA A 68 15.77 -4.70 11.47
N GLY A 69 15.04 -5.81 11.25
CA GLY A 69 15.39 -6.80 10.23
C GLY A 69 16.85 -7.26 10.31
N SER A 70 17.50 -7.33 9.15
CA SER A 70 18.92 -7.69 8.98
C SER A 70 19.78 -6.48 8.62
N ARG A 71 19.30 -5.26 8.93
CA ARG A 71 19.81 -4.01 8.35
C ARG A 71 21.27 -3.74 8.65
N GLU A 72 21.76 -4.24 9.77
CA GLU A 72 23.16 -4.08 10.19
C GLU A 72 24.14 -4.86 9.30
N GLY A 73 23.65 -5.83 8.53
CA GLY A 73 24.45 -6.60 7.58
C GLY A 73 24.55 -5.99 6.18
N ILE A 74 23.83 -4.90 5.90
CA ILE A 74 23.63 -4.34 4.57
C ILE A 74 23.85 -2.82 4.61
N SER A 75 24.57 -2.28 3.63
CA SER A 75 24.75 -0.84 3.47
C SER A 75 24.63 -0.43 2.01
N VAL A 76 24.18 0.80 1.79
CA VAL A 76 24.06 1.39 0.45
C VAL A 76 25.15 2.41 0.27
N LEU A 77 25.91 2.29 -0.83
CA LEU A 77 26.88 3.28 -1.27
C LEU A 77 26.32 3.99 -2.50
N LEU A 78 26.15 5.32 -2.41
CA LEU A 78 25.58 6.11 -3.48
C LEU A 78 26.63 6.91 -4.26
N ILE A 79 26.53 6.85 -5.59
CA ILE A 79 27.23 7.72 -6.52
C ILE A 79 26.25 8.79 -6.99
N ASP A 80 26.39 10.00 -6.44
CA ASP A 80 25.54 11.15 -6.76
C ASP A 80 26.27 12.20 -7.62
N ASP A 81 25.58 13.32 -7.89
CA ASP A 81 26.16 14.45 -8.62
C ASP A 81 27.38 15.05 -7.92
N ALA A 82 27.37 15.14 -6.59
CA ALA A 82 28.49 15.66 -5.81
C ALA A 82 29.72 14.74 -5.88
N ALA A 83 29.53 13.41 -5.80
CA ALA A 83 30.61 12.43 -5.91
C ALA A 83 31.28 12.45 -7.28
N LEU A 84 30.50 12.58 -8.36
CA LEU A 84 31.07 12.69 -9.70
C LEU A 84 31.83 14.02 -9.86
N ALA A 85 31.26 15.12 -9.38
CA ALA A 85 31.89 16.44 -9.44
C ALA A 85 33.23 16.47 -8.66
N GLN A 86 33.26 15.91 -7.45
CA GLN A 86 34.48 15.80 -6.63
C GLN A 86 35.57 14.98 -7.35
N ALA A 87 35.18 13.92 -8.06
CA ALA A 87 36.10 13.07 -8.80
C ALA A 87 36.43 13.60 -10.22
N GLY A 88 35.93 14.78 -10.60
CA GLY A 88 36.10 15.34 -11.94
C GLY A 88 35.53 14.44 -13.04
N GLN A 89 34.44 13.72 -12.76
CA GLN A 89 33.78 12.80 -13.68
C GLN A 89 32.44 13.38 -14.15
N SER A 90 31.97 12.91 -15.30
CA SER A 90 30.60 13.09 -15.78
C SER A 90 29.89 11.74 -15.82
N TRP A 91 28.55 11.77 -15.93
CA TRP A 91 27.79 10.56 -16.16
C TRP A 91 27.73 10.21 -17.66
N PRO A 92 27.88 8.93 -18.04
CA PRO A 92 28.23 7.81 -17.17
C PRO A 92 29.75 7.76 -16.90
N ALA A 93 30.12 7.52 -15.65
CA ALA A 93 31.50 7.63 -15.18
C ALA A 93 32.46 6.66 -15.91
N SER A 94 33.75 7.00 -15.88
CA SER A 94 34.81 6.15 -16.43
C SER A 94 34.95 4.84 -15.64
N TYR A 95 35.41 3.77 -16.29
CA TYR A 95 35.68 2.51 -15.61
C TYR A 95 36.77 2.66 -14.54
N GLY A 96 37.72 3.57 -14.75
CA GLY A 96 38.76 3.93 -13.81
C GLY A 96 38.22 4.59 -12.54
N TYR A 97 37.09 5.31 -12.61
CA TYR A 97 36.39 5.80 -11.44
C TYR A 97 35.86 4.63 -10.59
N TYR A 98 35.15 3.68 -11.21
CA TYR A 98 34.65 2.49 -10.51
C TYR A 98 35.80 1.63 -9.96
N ALA A 99 36.92 1.52 -10.67
CA ALA A 99 38.12 0.83 -10.20
C ALA A 99 38.75 1.47 -8.94
N ARG A 100 38.72 2.81 -8.83
CA ARG A 100 39.16 3.54 -7.62
C ARG A 100 38.15 3.37 -6.48
N LEU A 101 36.86 3.44 -6.80
CA LEU A 101 35.78 3.23 -5.82
C LEU A 101 35.90 1.86 -5.16
N LEU A 102 36.04 0.79 -5.95
CA LEU A 102 36.19 -0.57 -5.44
C LEU A 102 37.44 -0.72 -4.56
N ARG A 103 38.54 -0.02 -4.88
CA ARG A 103 39.74 -0.02 -4.04
C ARG A 103 39.50 0.62 -2.68
N GLY A 104 38.72 1.70 -2.62
CA GLY A 104 38.34 2.34 -1.36
C GLY A 104 37.47 1.42 -0.50
N VAL A 105 36.51 0.75 -1.14
CA VAL A 105 35.62 -0.21 -0.47
C VAL A 105 36.38 -1.46 0.01
N GLU A 106 37.35 -1.96 -0.77
CA GLU A 106 38.14 -3.16 -0.45
C GLU A 106 38.91 -3.04 0.88
N ILE A 107 39.33 -1.83 1.27
CA ILE A 107 40.06 -1.57 2.53
C ILE A 107 39.27 -2.10 3.73
N TYR A 108 37.95 -1.95 3.70
CA TYR A 108 37.05 -2.33 4.78
C TYR A 108 36.63 -3.80 4.74
N ARG A 109 37.10 -4.60 3.78
CA ARG A 109 36.79 -6.04 3.67
C ARG A 109 35.29 -6.37 3.77
N PRO A 110 34.45 -5.85 2.85
CA PRO A 110 33.05 -6.21 2.81
C PRO A 110 32.88 -7.71 2.50
N ARG A 111 31.78 -8.31 2.97
CA ARG A 111 31.44 -9.71 2.66
C ARG A 111 31.06 -9.88 1.20
N ALA A 112 30.34 -8.90 0.67
CA ALA A 112 29.93 -8.85 -0.72
C ALA A 112 29.80 -7.41 -1.21
N VAL A 113 29.99 -7.23 -2.50
CA VAL A 113 29.74 -5.97 -3.20
C VAL A 113 28.78 -6.25 -4.36
N PHE A 114 27.68 -5.51 -4.39
CA PHE A 114 26.73 -5.50 -5.50
C PHE A 114 26.78 -4.17 -6.22
N PHE A 115 26.83 -4.20 -7.55
CA PHE A 115 26.92 -3.03 -8.40
C PHE A 115 25.64 -2.86 -9.21
N ASP A 116 24.80 -1.91 -8.80
CA ASP A 116 23.52 -1.58 -9.45
C ASP A 116 23.72 -0.61 -10.62
N ILE A 117 24.62 -0.97 -11.54
CA ILE A 117 24.91 -0.24 -12.77
C ILE A 117 25.10 -1.26 -13.88
N ALA A 118 24.20 -1.25 -14.86
CA ALA A 118 24.25 -2.17 -15.99
C ALA A 118 25.34 -1.76 -17.00
N PHE A 119 26.44 -2.51 -17.06
CA PHE A 119 27.53 -2.30 -18.02
C PHE A 119 27.24 -2.91 -19.40
N LYS A 120 26.12 -2.52 -20.02
CA LYS A 120 25.66 -3.07 -21.30
C LYS A 120 26.39 -2.49 -22.50
N ASP A 121 26.59 -1.17 -22.52
CA ASP A 121 27.13 -0.48 -23.70
C ASP A 121 28.66 -0.56 -23.76
N ALA A 122 29.17 -1.03 -24.89
CA ALA A 122 30.59 -1.05 -25.20
C ALA A 122 31.09 0.36 -25.51
N ARG A 123 31.43 1.10 -24.44
CA ARG A 123 32.04 2.43 -24.53
C ARG A 123 33.57 2.32 -24.62
N PRO A 124 34.23 3.07 -25.53
CA PRO A 124 35.68 3.11 -25.59
C PRO A 124 36.21 3.84 -24.36
N ASP A 125 36.84 3.10 -23.45
CA ASP A 125 37.48 3.63 -22.26
C ASP A 125 38.76 2.82 -21.97
N PRO A 126 39.95 3.45 -21.99
CA PRO A 126 41.22 2.75 -21.78
C PRO A 126 41.37 2.18 -20.37
N THR A 127 40.51 2.59 -19.43
CA THR A 127 40.56 2.15 -18.03
C THR A 127 39.71 0.93 -17.73
N LEU A 128 39.01 0.36 -18.73
CA LEU A 128 38.22 -0.87 -18.58
C LEU A 128 39.03 -2.03 -18.01
N ALA A 129 40.25 -2.23 -18.52
CA ALA A 129 41.13 -3.29 -18.04
C ALA A 129 41.46 -3.14 -16.55
N GLN A 130 41.58 -1.90 -16.05
CA GLN A 130 41.81 -1.64 -14.63
C GLN A 130 40.59 -2.02 -13.80
N PHE A 131 39.38 -1.73 -14.28
CA PHE A 131 38.14 -2.13 -13.60
C PHE A 131 37.98 -3.65 -13.55
N ALA A 132 38.19 -4.33 -14.68
CA ALA A 132 38.17 -5.79 -14.76
C ALA A 132 39.18 -6.43 -13.78
N GLN A 133 40.42 -5.94 -13.75
CA GLN A 133 41.44 -6.41 -12.80
C GLN A 133 41.00 -6.20 -11.34
N ARG A 134 40.33 -5.07 -11.04
CA ARG A 134 39.84 -4.79 -9.68
C ARG A 134 38.69 -5.68 -9.26
N LEU A 135 37.75 -5.99 -10.15
CA LEU A 135 36.69 -6.97 -9.88
C LEU A 135 37.30 -8.33 -9.52
N CYS A 136 38.28 -8.80 -10.30
CA CYS A 136 38.96 -10.07 -10.04
C CYS A 136 39.78 -10.04 -8.74
N ALA A 137 40.46 -8.93 -8.43
CA ALA A 137 41.22 -8.78 -7.19
C ALA A 137 40.31 -8.83 -5.96
N LEU A 138 39.17 -8.14 -6.02
CA LEU A 138 38.17 -8.13 -4.96
C LEU A 138 37.55 -9.52 -4.74
N SER A 139 37.23 -10.24 -5.83
CA SER A 139 36.79 -11.64 -5.74
C SER A 139 37.86 -12.55 -5.12
N ALA A 140 39.12 -12.36 -5.52
CA ALA A 140 40.24 -13.15 -5.00
C ALA A 140 40.58 -12.87 -3.52
N SER A 141 40.21 -11.70 -2.99
CA SER A 141 40.37 -11.38 -1.56
C SER A 141 39.27 -11.98 -0.67
N GLY A 142 38.31 -12.68 -1.27
CA GLY A 142 37.22 -13.39 -0.59
C GLY A 142 35.88 -12.64 -0.57
N THR A 143 35.83 -11.42 -1.08
CA THR A 143 34.58 -10.65 -1.22
C THR A 143 33.79 -11.16 -2.43
N LYS A 144 32.52 -11.52 -2.24
CA LYS A 144 31.64 -11.89 -3.37
C LYS A 144 31.28 -10.65 -4.19
N VAL A 145 31.30 -10.74 -5.51
CA VAL A 145 31.05 -9.59 -6.40
C VAL A 145 29.87 -9.90 -7.32
N TYR A 146 28.89 -9.00 -7.35
CA TYR A 146 27.69 -9.11 -8.16
C TYR A 146 27.54 -7.90 -9.06
N LEU A 147 27.27 -8.10 -10.35
CA LEU A 147 27.02 -7.02 -11.30
C LEU A 147 25.59 -7.07 -11.83
N ALA A 148 24.91 -5.94 -11.77
CA ALA A 148 23.61 -5.77 -12.41
C ALA A 148 23.71 -6.03 -13.92
N ALA A 149 22.86 -6.92 -14.39
CA ALA A 149 22.70 -7.21 -15.80
C ALA A 149 21.22 -7.17 -16.17
N THR A 150 20.96 -6.81 -17.43
CA THR A 150 19.61 -6.83 -17.99
C THR A 150 19.50 -7.97 -18.99
N PRO A 151 18.33 -8.61 -19.10
CA PRO A 151 18.12 -9.66 -20.09
C PRO A 151 18.24 -9.11 -21.51
N GLY A 152 18.92 -9.87 -22.37
CA GLY A 152 18.92 -9.66 -23.81
C GLY A 152 17.60 -10.10 -24.46
N ALA A 153 17.52 -10.03 -25.80
CA ALA A 153 16.37 -10.52 -26.56
C ALA A 153 16.17 -12.05 -26.42
N ASP A 154 17.24 -12.77 -26.09
CA ASP A 154 17.26 -14.20 -25.76
C ASP A 154 16.91 -14.49 -24.28
N GLY A 155 16.69 -13.44 -23.49
CA GLY A 155 16.39 -13.53 -22.06
C GLY A 155 17.57 -13.85 -21.15
N ALA A 156 18.78 -14.07 -21.70
CA ALA A 156 19.98 -14.27 -20.91
C ALA A 156 20.47 -12.93 -20.37
N LEU A 157 21.02 -12.89 -19.16
CA LEU A 157 21.65 -11.69 -18.63
C LEU A 157 22.85 -11.28 -19.51
N ARG A 158 22.90 -10.02 -19.95
CA ARG A 158 23.97 -9.51 -20.82
C ARG A 158 24.74 -8.36 -20.19
N LEU A 159 26.06 -8.47 -20.29
CA LEU A 159 27.03 -7.41 -20.04
C LEU A 159 27.79 -7.15 -21.35
N ARG A 160 28.60 -6.10 -21.40
CA ARG A 160 29.55 -5.91 -22.50
C ARG A 160 30.49 -7.13 -22.63
N PRO A 161 30.91 -7.52 -23.86
CA PRO A 161 31.67 -8.74 -24.09
C PRO A 161 32.93 -8.88 -23.22
N ASP A 162 33.70 -7.80 -23.07
CA ASP A 162 34.96 -7.81 -22.29
C ASP A 162 34.76 -8.18 -20.81
N LEU A 163 33.60 -7.83 -20.24
CA LEU A 163 33.24 -8.20 -18.87
C LEU A 163 32.59 -9.57 -18.85
N ASP A 164 31.82 -9.92 -19.88
CA ASP A 164 31.10 -11.19 -19.95
C ASP A 164 32.04 -12.41 -19.91
N GLU A 165 33.27 -12.27 -20.44
CA GLU A 165 34.34 -13.29 -20.35
C GLU A 165 34.80 -13.58 -18.90
N LEU A 166 34.51 -12.67 -17.95
CA LEU A 166 34.91 -12.77 -16.54
C LEU A 166 33.78 -13.30 -15.64
N ARG A 167 32.60 -13.53 -16.21
CA ARG A 167 31.43 -14.13 -15.54
C ARG A 167 31.81 -15.42 -14.80
N GLY A 168 31.33 -15.57 -13.57
CA GLY A 168 31.56 -16.73 -12.71
C GLY A 168 33.00 -16.86 -12.18
N ARG A 169 33.97 -16.11 -12.74
CA ARG A 169 35.36 -16.08 -12.27
C ARG A 169 35.62 -14.91 -11.33
N CYS A 170 35.21 -13.72 -11.75
CA CYS A 170 35.48 -12.49 -11.01
C CYS A 170 34.21 -11.85 -10.42
N PHE A 171 33.04 -12.19 -10.95
CA PHE A 171 31.75 -11.73 -10.45
C PHE A 171 30.63 -12.62 -10.96
N GLU A 172 29.47 -12.53 -10.33
CA GLU A 172 28.22 -13.15 -10.79
C GLU A 172 27.28 -12.07 -11.36
N PRO A 173 26.77 -12.23 -12.59
CA PRO A 173 25.74 -11.35 -13.14
C PRO A 173 24.39 -11.65 -12.48
N VAL A 174 23.65 -10.61 -12.11
CA VAL A 174 22.37 -10.75 -11.44
C VAL A 174 21.29 -9.91 -12.10
N ALA A 175 20.05 -10.41 -12.07
CA ALA A 175 18.91 -9.68 -12.62
C ALA A 175 18.51 -8.53 -11.68
N VAL A 176 18.31 -7.35 -12.26
CA VAL A 176 17.85 -6.14 -11.53
C VAL A 176 16.48 -5.65 -12.01
N THR A 177 15.79 -6.44 -12.83
CA THR A 177 14.47 -6.06 -13.34
C THR A 177 13.46 -6.01 -12.20
N TYR A 178 12.74 -4.90 -12.08
CA TYR A 178 11.56 -4.79 -11.25
C TYR A 178 10.39 -4.24 -12.08
N ALA A 179 9.16 -4.56 -11.66
CA ALA A 179 7.95 -3.98 -12.22
C ALA A 179 7.27 -3.14 -11.12
N PRO A 180 7.13 -1.82 -11.28
CA PRO A 180 6.32 -1.02 -10.36
C PRO A 180 4.87 -1.46 -10.45
N ASP A 181 4.13 -1.26 -9.36
CA ASP A 181 2.70 -1.56 -9.36
C ASP A 181 1.93 -0.80 -10.45
N GLU A 182 0.94 -1.46 -11.05
CA GLU A 182 0.21 -0.88 -12.18
C GLU A 182 -0.65 0.32 -11.75
N VAL A 183 -1.11 0.36 -10.50
CA VAL A 183 -2.06 1.35 -10.01
C VAL A 183 -1.37 2.52 -9.33
N ASP A 184 -0.56 2.25 -8.30
CA ASP A 184 0.04 3.30 -7.47
C ASP A 184 1.53 3.56 -7.76
N LYS A 185 2.13 2.77 -8.66
CA LYS A 185 3.56 2.82 -9.03
C LYS A 185 4.51 2.61 -7.84
N LEU A 186 4.02 2.05 -6.73
CA LEU A 186 4.84 1.72 -5.57
C LEU A 186 5.50 0.35 -5.74
N ALA A 187 6.63 0.17 -5.06
CA ALA A 187 7.38 -1.07 -5.06
C ALA A 187 6.88 -2.00 -3.95
N TRP A 188 5.77 -2.72 -4.22
CA TRP A 188 5.19 -3.69 -3.29
C TRP A 188 5.80 -5.09 -3.39
N SER A 189 6.39 -5.42 -4.54
CA SER A 189 6.88 -6.77 -4.83
C SER A 189 8.28 -6.73 -5.42
N TYR A 190 8.98 -7.85 -5.27
CA TYR A 190 10.31 -8.05 -5.79
C TYR A 190 10.43 -9.46 -6.40
N PRO A 191 10.77 -9.59 -7.69
CA PRO A 191 10.95 -10.90 -8.32
C PRO A 191 12.25 -11.55 -7.81
N LEU A 192 12.17 -12.81 -7.38
CA LEU A 192 13.33 -13.59 -6.95
C LEU A 192 14.03 -14.27 -8.15
N GLU A 193 13.25 -14.76 -9.11
CA GLU A 193 13.75 -15.27 -10.39
C GLU A 193 13.16 -14.48 -11.56
N GLN A 194 13.96 -14.26 -12.60
CA GLN A 194 13.48 -13.79 -13.89
C GLN A 194 13.55 -14.92 -14.92
N ARG A 195 12.43 -15.17 -15.61
CA ARG A 195 12.37 -16.16 -16.68
C ARG A 195 12.81 -15.53 -18.00
N GLY A 196 13.93 -16.00 -18.54
CA GLY A 196 14.39 -15.68 -19.88
C GLY A 196 13.53 -16.37 -20.96
N ALA A 197 13.70 -15.93 -22.21
CA ALA A 197 12.97 -16.48 -23.36
C ALA A 197 13.24 -17.98 -23.59
N ASN A 198 14.41 -18.46 -23.18
CA ASN A 198 14.78 -19.88 -23.22
C ASN A 198 14.37 -20.68 -21.98
N GLU A 199 13.43 -20.16 -21.17
CA GLU A 199 13.07 -20.69 -19.85
C GLU A 199 14.20 -20.73 -18.80
N ALA A 200 15.40 -20.29 -19.16
CA ALA A 200 16.51 -20.09 -18.23
C ALA A 200 16.06 -19.11 -17.13
N ARG A 201 16.31 -19.49 -15.89
CA ARG A 201 15.95 -18.68 -14.73
C ARG A 201 17.18 -17.99 -14.20
N GLU A 202 17.14 -16.68 -14.21
CA GLU A 202 18.22 -15.83 -13.76
C GLU A 202 17.86 -15.31 -12.38
N ARG A 203 18.77 -15.49 -11.41
CA ARG A 203 18.57 -15.04 -10.03
C ARG A 203 18.58 -13.53 -9.97
N SER A 204 17.68 -12.95 -9.19
CA SER A 204 17.73 -11.53 -8.89
C SER A 204 18.89 -11.20 -7.95
N ALA A 205 19.26 -9.91 -7.87
CA ALA A 205 20.37 -9.46 -7.03
C ALA A 205 20.22 -9.92 -5.57
N ALA A 206 19.04 -9.71 -4.97
CA ALA A 206 18.82 -10.11 -3.58
C ALA A 206 18.87 -11.64 -3.39
N LEU A 207 18.27 -12.42 -4.30
CA LEU A 207 18.28 -13.88 -4.21
C LEU A 207 19.70 -14.44 -4.33
N ALA A 208 20.48 -13.99 -5.32
CA ALA A 208 21.84 -14.47 -5.52
C ALA A 208 22.75 -14.16 -4.32
N ILE A 209 22.66 -12.96 -3.77
CA ILE A 209 23.44 -12.57 -2.59
C ILE A 209 23.02 -13.40 -1.37
N HIS A 210 21.72 -13.57 -1.15
CA HIS A 210 21.21 -14.37 -0.04
C HIS A 210 21.67 -15.84 -0.14
N ASP A 211 21.42 -16.50 -1.27
CA ASP A 211 21.73 -17.93 -1.45
C ASP A 211 23.23 -18.22 -1.36
N ASP A 212 24.08 -17.29 -1.83
CA ASP A 212 25.53 -17.48 -1.84
C ASP A 212 26.18 -17.19 -0.47
N LEU A 213 25.54 -16.37 0.39
CA LEU A 213 26.05 -16.01 1.72
C LEU A 213 25.37 -16.77 2.86
N SER A 214 24.13 -17.21 2.66
CA SER A 214 23.34 -17.98 3.62
C SER A 214 23.73 -19.45 3.62
N ALA A 215 23.62 -20.10 4.78
CA ALA A 215 23.75 -21.54 4.89
C ALA A 215 22.50 -22.30 4.39
N GLN A 216 21.37 -21.58 4.21
CA GLN A 216 20.08 -22.14 3.81
C GLN A 216 19.55 -21.36 2.59
N PRO A 217 19.83 -21.83 1.37
CA PRO A 217 19.30 -21.20 0.17
C PRO A 217 17.79 -21.40 0.06
N ILE A 218 17.13 -20.51 -0.68
CA ILE A 218 15.68 -20.57 -0.89
C ILE A 218 15.36 -21.74 -1.83
N ALA A 219 14.56 -22.70 -1.35
CA ALA A 219 14.26 -23.92 -2.10
C ALA A 219 13.34 -23.68 -3.31
N ASP A 220 12.40 -22.73 -3.22
CA ASP A 220 11.46 -22.41 -4.28
C ASP A 220 11.28 -20.90 -4.47
N PRO A 221 12.17 -20.24 -5.22
CA PRO A 221 12.12 -18.79 -5.46
C PRO A 221 11.19 -18.39 -6.61
N ARG A 222 10.27 -19.27 -7.05
CA ARG A 222 9.36 -18.97 -8.18
C ARG A 222 8.33 -17.89 -7.84
N VAL A 223 7.93 -17.82 -6.58
CA VAL A 223 6.89 -16.89 -6.13
C VAL A 223 7.56 -15.57 -5.77
N PRO A 224 7.16 -14.43 -6.38
CA PRO A 224 7.70 -13.13 -6.03
C PRO A 224 7.52 -12.81 -4.55
N MET A 225 8.48 -12.10 -3.99
CA MET A 225 8.43 -11.66 -2.61
C MET A 225 7.60 -10.38 -2.49
N ALA A 226 6.72 -10.33 -1.50
CA ALA A 226 6.06 -9.13 -1.03
C ALA A 226 7.03 -8.35 -0.12
N VAL A 227 7.44 -7.17 -0.54
CA VAL A 227 8.45 -6.36 0.14
C VAL A 227 7.86 -5.73 1.39
N SER A 228 8.48 -6.03 2.53
CA SER A 228 8.22 -5.40 3.82
C SER A 228 9.19 -4.25 4.02
N TRP A 229 8.71 -3.02 3.87
CA TRP A 229 9.50 -1.80 4.07
C TRP A 229 9.63 -1.48 5.55
N GLY A 230 10.86 -1.31 6.04
CA GLY A 230 11.11 -0.95 7.44
C GLY A 230 10.79 0.52 7.72
N LEU A 231 10.24 0.81 8.91
CA LEU A 231 9.88 2.19 9.27
C LEU A 231 11.02 2.97 9.93
N VAL A 232 11.90 2.31 10.66
CA VAL A 232 12.91 2.98 11.49
C VAL A 232 14.08 3.43 10.60
N PRO A 233 14.35 4.74 10.47
CA PRO A 233 15.41 5.21 9.61
C PRO A 233 16.80 4.76 10.11
N ALA A 234 17.74 4.67 9.17
CA ALA A 234 19.16 4.49 9.48
C ALA A 234 19.75 5.72 10.19
N HIS A 235 20.92 5.57 10.81
CA HIS A 235 21.58 6.68 11.48
C HIS A 235 22.06 7.71 10.44
N ASP A 236 22.89 7.25 9.49
CA ASP A 236 23.30 8.05 8.34
C ASP A 236 22.43 7.67 7.14
N GLY A 237 21.33 8.41 6.99
CA GLY A 237 20.37 8.24 5.90
C GLY A 237 20.70 9.06 4.65
N LEU A 238 19.68 9.25 3.82
CA LEU A 238 19.78 9.96 2.55
C LEU A 238 19.95 11.48 2.75
N ARG A 239 21.15 12.01 2.49
CA ARG A 239 21.51 13.44 2.62
C ARG A 239 21.11 14.28 1.39
N TRP A 240 19.90 14.10 0.88
CA TRP A 240 19.38 14.92 -0.22
C TRP A 240 18.80 16.23 0.27
N PHE A 241 19.10 17.32 -0.43
CA PHE A 241 18.53 18.63 -0.15
C PHE A 241 17.39 18.94 -1.14
N THR A 242 16.26 19.46 -0.65
CA THR A 242 15.14 19.92 -1.48
C THR A 242 15.54 21.20 -2.21
N GLN A 243 15.49 21.17 -3.54
CA GLN A 243 15.93 22.28 -4.39
C GLN A 243 14.95 23.48 -4.36
N GLU A 244 13.72 23.29 -3.88
CA GLU A 244 12.67 24.32 -3.90
C GLU A 244 12.92 25.55 -3.01
N GLN A 245 13.92 25.51 -2.10
CA GLN A 245 14.25 26.69 -1.26
C GLN A 245 15.61 27.33 -1.61
N ALA A 246 16.37 26.75 -2.53
CA ALA A 246 17.66 27.32 -2.96
C ALA A 246 17.51 28.54 -3.90
N GLY A 247 16.31 28.77 -4.45
CA GLY A 247 16.03 29.90 -5.34
C GLY A 247 15.83 31.24 -4.64
N ASP A 248 15.21 31.26 -3.45
CA ASP A 248 14.77 32.52 -2.82
C ASP A 248 15.21 32.70 -1.35
N ALA A 249 15.68 31.66 -0.65
CA ALA A 249 16.04 31.75 0.77
C ALA A 249 17.55 31.89 1.06
N ALA A 250 18.41 31.89 0.04
CA ALA A 250 19.86 31.96 0.22
C ALA A 250 20.40 33.36 0.63
N ARG A 251 19.53 34.33 0.94
CA ARG A 251 19.94 35.70 1.26
C ARG A 251 19.65 36.20 2.66
N GLU A 252 18.81 35.55 3.46
CA GLU A 252 18.49 36.05 4.80
C GLU A 252 18.29 34.90 5.80
N SER A 253 19.01 34.96 6.91
CA SER A 253 19.02 34.04 8.05
C SER A 253 19.94 32.80 7.93
N GLY A 254 21.21 33.01 8.27
CA GLY A 254 22.04 31.93 8.81
C GLY A 254 21.37 31.35 10.06
N ALA A 255 21.27 30.03 10.14
CA ALA A 255 20.75 29.22 11.25
C ALA A 255 19.24 28.87 11.29
N ARG A 256 18.47 29.00 10.21
CA ARG A 256 17.25 28.15 10.03
C ARG A 256 17.61 26.83 9.33
N SER A 257 18.13 25.95 10.18
CA SER A 257 18.28 24.48 10.17
C SER A 257 18.45 23.74 8.83
N GLN A 258 19.58 23.03 8.71
CA GLN A 258 19.82 21.96 7.71
C GLN A 258 18.67 20.93 7.64
N GLU A 259 17.93 20.71 8.74
CA GLU A 259 16.73 19.86 8.77
C GLU A 259 15.58 20.36 7.89
N ALA A 260 15.44 21.68 7.71
CA ALA A 260 14.43 22.25 6.83
C ALA A 260 14.71 21.91 5.34
N GLN A 261 15.98 21.71 4.99
CA GLN A 261 16.41 21.43 3.61
C GLN A 261 16.50 19.92 3.30
N SER A 262 16.47 19.03 4.30
CA SER A 262 16.49 17.58 4.08
C SER A 262 15.27 17.08 3.29
N TYR A 263 15.48 16.14 2.36
CA TYR A 263 14.43 15.44 1.61
C TYR A 263 13.49 14.63 2.51
N CYS A 264 14.01 14.04 3.58
CA CYS A 264 13.30 13.12 4.44
C CYS A 264 13.38 13.51 5.93
N ARG A 265 12.67 12.78 6.78
CA ARG A 265 12.59 13.00 8.23
C ARG A 265 12.67 11.71 9.06
N ALA A 266 12.76 11.85 10.37
CA ALA A 266 12.61 10.73 11.30
C ALA A 266 11.15 10.20 11.35
N ASP A 267 10.95 8.99 11.88
CA ASP A 267 9.61 8.41 12.06
C ASP A 267 8.89 8.98 13.30
N HIS A 268 7.57 9.19 13.18
CA HIS A 268 6.71 9.56 14.31
C HIS A 268 6.04 8.32 14.95
N GLY A 269 6.64 7.13 14.78
CA GLY A 269 6.11 5.87 15.29
C GLY A 269 4.71 5.55 14.77
N LEU A 270 3.77 5.24 15.67
CA LEU A 270 2.39 4.89 15.29
C LEU A 270 1.59 6.09 14.77
N ALA A 271 2.04 7.33 15.00
CA ALA A 271 1.36 8.51 14.48
C ALA A 271 1.44 8.59 12.95
N GLU A 272 2.29 7.78 12.30
CA GLU A 272 2.33 7.66 10.84
C GLU A 272 1.04 7.12 10.24
N ILE A 273 0.22 6.39 11.01
CA ILE A 273 -1.09 5.88 10.56
C ILE A 273 -2.16 6.98 10.46
N LEU A 274 -1.91 8.14 11.08
CA LEU A 274 -2.90 9.22 11.13
C LEU A 274 -3.10 9.83 9.74
N PRO A 275 -4.34 10.26 9.41
CA PRO A 275 -4.59 11.00 8.19
C PRO A 275 -3.67 12.22 8.08
N PHE A 276 -3.23 12.51 6.85
CA PHE A 276 -2.25 13.55 6.57
C PHE A 276 -2.55 14.89 7.26
N GLY A 277 -3.77 15.42 7.15
CA GLY A 277 -4.13 16.72 7.76
C GLY A 277 -4.11 16.73 9.30
N VAL A 278 -4.28 15.57 9.95
CA VAL A 278 -4.10 15.44 11.41
C VAL A 278 -2.60 15.40 11.73
N ARG A 279 -1.84 14.63 10.96
CA ARG A 279 -0.39 14.47 11.14
C ARG A 279 0.34 15.80 10.92
N GLU A 280 -0.01 16.55 9.89
CA GLU A 280 0.54 17.88 9.59
C GLU A 280 0.27 18.89 10.73
N ARG A 281 -0.92 18.81 11.34
CA ARG A 281 -1.26 19.67 12.49
C ARG A 281 -0.45 19.31 13.75
N LEU A 282 -0.08 18.05 13.91
CA LEU A 282 0.71 17.56 15.05
C LEU A 282 2.22 17.74 14.83
N TYR A 283 2.68 17.57 13.58
CA TYR A 283 4.08 17.55 13.18
C TYR A 283 4.28 18.39 11.92
N GLY A 284 5.05 19.48 12.03
CA GLY A 284 5.29 20.42 10.94
C GLY A 284 6.18 19.89 9.80
N ASP A 285 6.69 18.67 9.90
CA ASP A 285 7.50 17.99 8.89
C ASP A 285 6.74 16.83 8.19
N ALA A 286 5.45 16.65 8.48
CA ALA A 286 4.64 15.51 8.00
C ALA A 286 4.52 15.38 6.47
N GLU A 287 4.83 16.46 5.73
CA GLU A 287 4.94 16.50 4.26
C GLU A 287 6.11 15.69 3.74
N LYS A 288 7.20 15.61 4.51
CA LYS A 288 8.39 14.86 4.14
C LYS A 288 8.18 13.36 4.37
N PRO A 289 8.71 12.49 3.49
CA PRO A 289 8.72 11.05 3.73
C PRO A 289 9.69 10.68 4.85
N VAL A 290 9.51 9.49 5.42
CA VAL A 290 10.44 8.93 6.41
C VAL A 290 11.75 8.55 5.72
N CYS A 291 12.90 8.86 6.34
CA CYS A 291 14.21 8.54 5.78
C CYS A 291 14.41 7.04 5.56
N VAL A 292 15.34 6.73 4.67
CA VAL A 292 15.65 5.36 4.25
C VAL A 292 16.06 4.46 5.43
N PHE A 293 15.75 3.17 5.29
CA PHE A 293 15.96 2.16 6.33
C PHE A 293 17.42 1.70 6.48
N HIS A 294 18.19 1.74 5.39
CA HIS A 294 19.58 1.25 5.34
C HIS A 294 20.60 2.37 5.46
N GLU A 295 21.74 2.03 6.07
CA GLU A 295 22.88 2.92 6.22
C GLU A 295 23.40 3.38 4.85
N THR A 296 23.64 4.68 4.72
CA THR A 296 23.98 5.33 3.45
C THR A 296 25.33 6.02 3.52
N VAL A 297 26.27 5.52 2.72
CA VAL A 297 27.57 6.15 2.50
C VAL A 297 27.59 6.77 1.10
N TYR A 298 28.16 7.94 0.95
CA TYR A 298 28.35 8.52 -0.38
C TYR A 298 29.75 8.22 -0.88
N ALA A 299 29.90 8.04 -2.20
CA ALA A 299 31.19 7.75 -2.81
C ALA A 299 32.25 8.84 -2.54
N TYR A 300 31.84 10.09 -2.28
CA TYR A 300 32.75 11.17 -1.88
C TYR A 300 33.25 11.05 -0.43
N ASP A 301 32.55 10.32 0.44
CA ASP A 301 32.96 10.10 1.82
C ASP A 301 34.20 9.21 1.91
N LEU A 302 34.44 8.33 0.92
CA LEU A 302 35.64 7.49 0.84
C LEU A 302 36.95 8.28 0.68
N ALA A 303 36.87 9.56 0.33
CA ALA A 303 38.02 10.45 0.27
C ALA A 303 38.27 11.17 1.62
N ASN A 304 37.37 11.02 2.59
CA ASN A 304 37.53 11.59 3.91
C ASN A 304 38.60 10.84 4.70
N THR A 305 39.41 11.57 5.47
CA THR A 305 40.55 11.03 6.23
C THR A 305 40.51 11.44 7.70
N ASP A 306 39.39 12.01 8.17
CA ASP A 306 39.21 12.31 9.59
C ASP A 306 38.78 11.06 10.38
N ASP A 307 39.08 11.04 11.67
CA ASP A 307 38.80 9.89 12.53
C ASP A 307 37.30 9.56 12.61
N ALA A 308 36.45 10.59 12.49
CA ALA A 308 35.00 10.44 12.51
C ALA A 308 34.47 9.79 11.21
N GLY A 309 34.96 10.23 10.04
CA GLY A 309 34.64 9.65 8.75
C GLY A 309 35.15 8.22 8.63
N GLU A 310 36.37 7.94 9.09
CA GLU A 310 36.91 6.58 9.11
C GLU A 310 36.06 5.66 9.99
N ALA A 311 35.65 6.10 11.19
CA ALA A 311 34.77 5.32 12.06
C ALA A 311 33.39 5.07 11.44
N MET A 312 32.83 6.04 10.74
CA MET A 312 31.58 5.90 9.98
C MET A 312 31.74 4.88 8.85
N LEU A 313 32.82 4.96 8.06
CA LEU A 313 33.11 4.04 6.97
C LEU A 313 33.37 2.61 7.47
N GLU A 314 34.14 2.45 8.55
CA GLU A 314 34.36 1.17 9.22
C GLU A 314 33.01 0.57 9.66
N HIS A 315 32.15 1.35 10.32
CA HIS A 315 30.83 0.89 10.74
C HIS A 315 29.95 0.46 9.55
N ALA A 316 29.98 1.23 8.46
CA ALA A 316 29.09 1.06 7.33
C ALA A 316 29.60 0.08 6.26
N LEU A 317 30.89 -0.25 6.19
CA LEU A 317 31.45 -1.08 5.12
C LEU A 317 32.06 -2.40 5.63
N ASN A 318 32.55 -2.43 6.87
CA ASN A 318 33.24 -3.60 7.40
C ASN A 318 32.30 -4.79 7.60
N ASN A 319 32.65 -5.94 7.00
CA ASN A 319 31.89 -7.18 7.11
C ASN A 319 30.39 -7.04 6.72
N ARG A 320 30.07 -6.09 5.84
CA ARG A 320 28.71 -5.87 5.32
C ARG A 320 28.58 -6.26 3.84
N VAL A 321 27.34 -6.38 3.38
CA VAL A 321 27.01 -6.36 1.96
C VAL A 321 26.89 -4.90 1.52
N VAL A 322 27.79 -4.46 0.64
CA VAL A 322 27.81 -3.07 0.15
C VAL A 322 27.13 -3.01 -1.21
N MET A 323 25.98 -2.34 -1.27
CA MET A 323 25.20 -2.15 -2.49
C MET A 323 25.49 -0.80 -3.10
N ILE A 324 26.19 -0.79 -4.23
CA ILE A 324 26.62 0.42 -4.91
C ILE A 324 25.56 0.80 -5.96
N GLY A 325 24.91 1.95 -5.77
CA GLY A 325 23.90 2.48 -6.68
C GLY A 325 24.14 3.94 -7.06
N THR A 326 23.21 4.51 -7.82
CA THR A 326 23.31 5.90 -8.31
C THR A 326 22.15 6.75 -7.84
N ALA A 327 22.44 8.02 -7.54
CA ALA A 327 21.48 8.99 -7.02
C ALA A 327 21.62 10.30 -7.80
N ARG A 328 21.02 10.37 -8.99
CA ARG A 328 21.30 11.40 -10.00
C ARG A 328 20.02 12.19 -10.30
N GLN A 329 20.09 13.53 -10.29
CA GLN A 329 18.90 14.36 -10.51
C GLN A 329 18.19 14.11 -11.85
N PHE A 330 18.94 13.70 -12.88
CA PHE A 330 18.45 13.59 -14.26
C PHE A 330 18.60 12.19 -14.88
N SER A 331 18.89 11.14 -14.10
CA SER A 331 18.93 9.76 -14.61
C SER A 331 18.01 8.82 -13.84
N SER A 332 17.61 7.74 -14.51
CA SER A 332 16.33 7.07 -14.34
C SER A 332 16.41 5.72 -13.65
N ASP A 333 16.81 5.71 -12.38
CA ASP A 333 16.64 4.54 -11.52
C ASP A 333 16.15 4.94 -10.12
N TYR A 334 14.92 5.46 -10.09
CA TYR A 334 14.22 5.81 -8.86
C TYR A 334 12.99 4.94 -8.73
N ILE A 335 12.73 4.47 -7.52
CA ILE A 335 11.56 3.69 -7.14
C ILE A 335 10.74 4.47 -6.11
N ASN A 336 9.43 4.21 -6.08
CA ASN A 336 8.56 4.77 -5.06
C ASN A 336 8.31 3.72 -3.97
N SER A 337 8.80 3.98 -2.76
CA SER A 337 8.49 3.22 -1.57
C SER A 337 7.20 3.73 -0.93
N PRO A 338 6.35 2.86 -0.36
CA PRO A 338 5.17 3.27 0.39
C PRO A 338 5.50 4.11 1.64
N ILE A 339 6.72 3.99 2.19
CA ILE A 339 7.17 4.67 3.41
C ILE A 339 8.14 5.81 3.09
N HIS A 340 9.16 5.52 2.27
CA HIS A 340 10.28 6.45 2.06
C HIS A 340 10.08 7.41 0.88
N GLY A 341 8.95 7.32 0.19
CA GLY A 341 8.71 8.11 -1.02
C GLY A 341 9.63 7.70 -2.15
N ARG A 342 10.14 8.67 -2.91
CA ARG A 342 10.95 8.44 -4.11
C ARG A 342 12.42 8.32 -3.73
N ILE A 343 12.99 7.12 -3.86
CA ILE A 343 14.37 6.81 -3.47
C ILE A 343 15.12 6.08 -4.61
N PRO A 344 16.46 5.97 -4.57
CA PRO A 344 17.23 5.26 -5.58
C PRO A 344 16.86 3.77 -5.66
N GLY A 345 16.93 3.19 -6.86
CA GLY A 345 16.56 1.79 -7.14
C GLY A 345 17.30 0.77 -6.28
N VAL A 346 18.58 1.00 -6.01
CA VAL A 346 19.41 0.15 -5.14
C VAL A 346 18.80 -0.14 -3.76
N TYR A 347 17.97 0.76 -3.20
CA TYR A 347 17.31 0.51 -1.91
C TYR A 347 16.24 -0.58 -2.00
N LEU A 348 15.63 -0.78 -3.17
CA LEU A 348 14.72 -1.91 -3.39
C LEU A 348 15.50 -3.23 -3.28
N HIS A 349 16.69 -3.31 -3.89
CA HIS A 349 17.57 -4.47 -3.77
C HIS A 349 18.04 -4.69 -2.33
N ALA A 350 18.37 -3.62 -1.61
CA ALA A 350 18.76 -3.68 -0.20
C ALA A 350 17.63 -4.21 0.68
N MET A 351 16.41 -3.65 0.55
CA MET A 351 15.24 -4.12 1.29
C MET A 351 14.84 -5.54 0.93
N ALA A 352 14.97 -5.93 -0.33
CA ALA A 352 14.70 -7.29 -0.75
C ALA A 352 15.69 -8.28 -0.09
N LEU A 353 16.99 -7.97 -0.09
CA LEU A 353 17.97 -8.80 0.60
C LEU A 353 17.68 -8.85 2.11
N ASP A 354 17.37 -7.71 2.73
CA ASP A 354 17.05 -7.64 4.16
C ASP A 354 15.84 -8.52 4.52
N ASN A 355 14.79 -8.52 3.68
CA ASN A 355 13.62 -9.37 3.86
C ASN A 355 13.98 -10.86 3.73
N LEU A 356 14.84 -11.24 2.78
CA LEU A 356 15.31 -12.62 2.64
C LEU A 356 16.20 -13.05 3.81
N ASP A 357 17.13 -12.21 4.26
CA ASP A 357 17.99 -12.50 5.40
C ASP A 357 17.19 -12.58 6.71
N THR A 358 16.11 -11.79 6.84
CA THR A 358 15.26 -11.76 8.03
C THR A 358 14.29 -12.94 8.09
N TYR A 359 13.67 -13.30 6.96
CA TYR A 359 12.62 -14.32 6.94
C TYR A 359 13.08 -15.70 6.42
N GLY A 360 14.17 -15.75 5.66
CA GLY A 360 14.68 -16.94 4.99
C GLY A 360 13.61 -17.61 4.14
N ALA A 361 13.43 -18.92 4.33
CA ALA A 361 12.41 -19.71 3.62
C ALA A 361 10.96 -19.29 3.90
N ASN A 362 10.71 -18.45 4.93
CA ASN A 362 9.37 -17.94 5.29
C ASN A 362 9.16 -16.49 4.80
N TYR A 363 9.88 -16.08 3.75
CA TYR A 363 9.68 -14.78 3.13
C TYR A 363 8.23 -14.62 2.68
N LYS A 364 7.75 -13.37 2.65
CA LYS A 364 6.34 -13.09 2.38
C LYS A 364 6.07 -13.22 0.89
N HIS A 365 5.13 -14.06 0.51
CA HIS A 365 4.74 -14.30 -0.87
C HIS A 365 3.71 -13.28 -1.35
N VAL A 366 3.82 -12.88 -2.62
CA VAL A 366 2.74 -12.18 -3.32
C VAL A 366 1.67 -13.21 -3.68
N ALA A 367 0.49 -13.09 -3.07
CA ALA A 367 -0.67 -13.91 -3.43
C ALA A 367 -1.72 -13.03 -4.12
N ALA A 368 -2.11 -13.37 -5.34
CA ALA A 368 -3.25 -12.76 -6.00
C ALA A 368 -4.52 -13.59 -5.74
N LEU A 369 -5.70 -12.95 -5.78
CA LEU A 369 -6.99 -13.65 -5.78
C LEU A 369 -7.21 -14.35 -7.14
N ALA A 370 -6.47 -15.43 -7.40
CA ALA A 370 -6.65 -16.29 -8.55
C ALA A 370 -7.19 -17.67 -8.14
N LEU A 371 -8.03 -18.27 -8.99
CA LEU A 371 -8.46 -19.66 -8.84
C LEU A 371 -7.29 -20.59 -9.21
N SER A 372 -6.40 -20.81 -8.26
CA SER A 372 -5.32 -21.80 -8.36
C SER A 372 -5.33 -22.74 -7.15
N THR A 373 -4.68 -23.91 -7.28
CA THR A 373 -4.63 -24.93 -6.23
C THR A 373 -3.30 -24.89 -5.46
N ASP A 374 -2.52 -23.82 -5.63
CA ASP A 374 -1.25 -23.67 -4.92
C ASP A 374 -1.48 -23.37 -3.44
N ARG A 375 -0.52 -23.75 -2.59
CA ARG A 375 -0.61 -23.63 -1.12
C ARG A 375 -1.03 -22.22 -0.68
N ASP A 376 -0.44 -21.19 -1.29
CA ASP A 376 -0.68 -19.80 -0.93
C ASP A 376 -2.12 -19.38 -1.21
N HIS A 377 -2.69 -19.85 -2.32
CA HIS A 377 -4.08 -19.57 -2.68
C HIS A 377 -5.03 -20.34 -1.78
N LEU A 378 -4.73 -21.59 -1.41
CA LEU A 378 -5.51 -22.33 -0.42
C LEU A 378 -5.50 -21.65 0.96
N CYS A 379 -4.34 -21.14 1.40
CA CYS A 379 -4.22 -20.34 2.62
C CYS A 379 -5.06 -19.05 2.52
N LEU A 380 -4.97 -18.35 1.39
CA LEU A 380 -5.75 -17.14 1.11
C LEU A 380 -7.26 -17.44 1.15
N PHE A 381 -7.72 -18.52 0.50
CA PHE A 381 -9.12 -18.98 0.55
C PHE A 381 -9.55 -19.36 1.97
N ALA A 382 -8.68 -20.00 2.76
CA ALA A 382 -8.97 -20.32 4.15
C ALA A 382 -9.13 -19.06 5.00
N LEU A 383 -8.32 -18.01 4.76
CA LEU A 383 -8.47 -16.71 5.41
C LEU A 383 -9.79 -16.03 5.02
N VAL A 384 -10.13 -16.00 3.72
CA VAL A 384 -11.41 -15.47 3.24
C VAL A 384 -12.58 -16.20 3.89
N PHE A 385 -12.56 -17.53 3.85
CA PHE A 385 -13.63 -18.35 4.42
C PHE A 385 -13.74 -18.17 5.94
N GLY A 386 -12.61 -18.13 6.64
CA GLY A 386 -12.55 -17.84 8.07
C GLY A 386 -13.12 -16.46 8.41
N ALA A 387 -12.75 -15.43 7.66
CA ALA A 387 -13.28 -14.08 7.83
C ALA A 387 -14.80 -14.04 7.65
N VAL A 388 -15.31 -14.61 6.56
CA VAL A 388 -16.75 -14.69 6.28
C VAL A 388 -17.50 -15.45 7.38
N LEU A 389 -16.93 -16.55 7.89
CA LEU A 389 -17.53 -17.34 8.97
C LEU A 389 -17.61 -16.56 10.29
N VAL A 390 -16.57 -15.77 10.62
CA VAL A 390 -16.59 -14.89 11.80
C VAL A 390 -17.66 -13.82 11.65
N VAL A 391 -17.73 -13.13 10.50
CA VAL A 391 -18.76 -12.13 10.22
C VAL A 391 -20.16 -12.74 10.33
N ALA A 392 -20.37 -13.93 9.76
CA ALA A 392 -21.63 -14.65 9.85
C ALA A 392 -21.99 -15.03 11.31
N LEU A 393 -21.02 -15.46 12.11
CA LEU A 393 -21.22 -15.80 13.52
C LEU A 393 -21.63 -14.57 14.34
N VAL A 394 -20.93 -13.45 14.16
CA VAL A 394 -21.26 -12.16 14.81
C VAL A 394 -22.70 -11.75 14.46
N ARG A 395 -23.11 -11.92 13.20
CA ARG A 395 -24.48 -11.63 12.75
C ARG A 395 -25.51 -12.53 13.40
N ILE A 396 -25.26 -13.84 13.47
CA ILE A 396 -26.16 -14.79 14.14
C ILE A 396 -26.34 -14.37 15.60
N LEU A 397 -25.23 -14.06 16.30
CA LEU A 397 -25.27 -13.63 17.69
C LEU A 397 -26.07 -12.33 17.88
N LYS A 398 -25.88 -11.34 17.00
CA LYS A 398 -26.63 -10.06 17.01
C LYS A 398 -28.14 -10.25 16.76
N ASN A 399 -28.51 -11.18 15.87
CA ASN A 399 -29.91 -11.51 15.61
C ASN A 399 -30.58 -12.22 16.81
N LEU A 400 -29.82 -13.01 17.57
CA LEU A 400 -30.31 -13.63 18.79
C LEU A 400 -30.52 -12.59 19.90
N THR A 401 -29.58 -11.67 20.11
CA THR A 401 -29.69 -10.63 21.16
C THR A 401 -30.78 -9.60 20.86
N ARG A 402 -31.00 -9.22 19.59
CA ARG A 402 -32.12 -8.34 19.20
C ARG A 402 -33.49 -8.93 19.55
N LYS A 403 -33.67 -10.25 19.38
CA LYS A 403 -34.93 -10.93 19.73
C LYS A 403 -35.20 -10.91 21.24
N GLU A 404 -34.16 -10.97 22.06
CA GLU A 404 -34.29 -10.89 23.53
C GLU A 404 -34.59 -9.46 24.00
N ALA A 405 -33.90 -8.45 23.44
CA ALA A 405 -34.16 -7.05 23.76
C ALA A 405 -35.57 -6.61 23.34
N GLN A 406 -36.08 -7.10 22.21
CA GLN A 406 -37.43 -6.81 21.74
C GLN A 406 -38.52 -7.51 22.58
N ARG A 407 -38.19 -8.63 23.24
CA ARG A 407 -39.05 -9.25 24.26
C ARG A 407 -39.09 -8.47 25.57
N GLN A 408 -37.98 -7.84 25.98
CA GLN A 408 -37.91 -6.99 27.17
C GLN A 408 -38.54 -5.60 26.99
N LYS A 409 -38.55 -5.05 25.77
CA LYS A 409 -39.22 -3.77 25.45
C LYS A 409 -40.75 -3.80 25.67
N LEU A 410 -41.34 -4.97 25.87
CA LEU A 410 -42.77 -5.08 26.19
C LEU A 410 -43.10 -4.78 27.66
N SER A 411 -42.13 -4.52 28.55
CA SER A 411 -42.38 -4.49 30.01
C SER A 411 -41.98 -3.21 30.76
N PHE A 412 -41.57 -2.12 30.12
CA PHE A 412 -41.20 -0.91 30.88
C PHE A 412 -41.48 0.38 30.12
N SER A 413 -42.32 1.24 30.71
CA SER A 413 -42.68 2.57 30.23
C SER A 413 -42.04 3.61 31.16
N LEU A 414 -41.16 4.46 30.64
CA LEU A 414 -40.72 5.66 31.35
C LEU A 414 -40.23 6.76 30.38
N SER A 415 -40.83 7.95 30.50
CA SER A 415 -40.40 9.28 30.03
C SER A 415 -39.54 9.38 28.74
N CYS A 416 -40.22 9.75 27.65
CA CYS A 416 -39.78 9.89 26.24
C CYS A 416 -38.43 10.59 25.96
N ALA A 417 -37.95 11.51 26.81
CA ALA A 417 -36.69 12.24 26.58
C ALA A 417 -35.44 11.49 27.09
N LEU A 418 -35.54 10.82 28.24
CA LEU A 418 -34.47 10.01 28.82
C LEU A 418 -34.30 8.68 28.06
N GLU A 419 -35.39 8.14 27.51
CA GLU A 419 -35.34 6.96 26.64
C GLU A 419 -34.60 7.23 25.33
N ARG A 420 -34.84 8.36 24.65
CA ARG A 420 -34.08 8.70 23.42
C ARG A 420 -32.59 8.87 23.68
N GLY A 421 -32.21 9.48 24.81
CA GLY A 421 -30.80 9.61 25.21
C GLY A 421 -30.15 8.24 25.47
N ARG A 422 -30.85 7.35 26.19
CA ARG A 422 -30.38 5.98 26.44
C ARG A 422 -30.29 5.16 25.15
N GLU A 423 -31.26 5.27 24.26
CA GLU A 423 -31.24 4.57 22.97
C GLU A 423 -30.11 5.06 22.08
N PHE A 424 -29.83 6.37 22.07
CA PHE A 424 -28.69 6.93 21.34
C PHE A 424 -27.35 6.45 21.91
N ILE A 425 -27.19 6.41 23.24
CA ILE A 425 -25.97 5.90 23.89
C ILE A 425 -25.80 4.40 23.62
N VAL A 426 -26.85 3.58 23.77
CA VAL A 426 -26.79 2.15 23.47
C VAL A 426 -26.44 1.91 22.00
N TRP A 427 -27.02 2.69 21.09
CA TRP A 427 -26.67 2.64 19.67
C TRP A 427 -25.21 3.00 19.43
N LEU A 428 -24.70 4.10 20.02
CA LEU A 428 -23.29 4.49 19.92
C LEU A 428 -22.34 3.43 20.48
N VAL A 429 -22.66 2.83 21.62
CA VAL A 429 -21.86 1.75 22.24
C VAL A 429 -21.85 0.52 21.35
N MET A 430 -23.00 0.14 20.76
CA MET A 430 -23.05 -0.98 19.81
C MET A 430 -22.24 -0.70 18.54
N CYS A 431 -22.35 0.50 17.96
CA CYS A 431 -21.54 0.89 16.81
C CYS A 431 -20.04 0.90 17.15
N GLY A 432 -19.67 1.37 18.33
CA GLY A 432 -18.29 1.35 18.81
C GLY A 432 -17.76 -0.08 18.99
N LEU A 433 -18.57 -0.98 19.57
CA LEU A 433 -18.20 -2.38 19.74
C LEU A 433 -18.04 -3.09 18.39
N GLU A 434 -18.93 -2.84 17.43
CA GLU A 434 -18.83 -3.36 16.07
C GLU A 434 -17.53 -2.94 15.41
N PHE A 435 -17.22 -1.64 15.45
CA PHE A 435 -15.97 -1.11 14.91
C PHE A 435 -14.74 -1.76 15.55
N VAL A 436 -14.73 -1.93 16.88
CA VAL A 436 -13.64 -2.62 17.59
C VAL A 436 -13.54 -4.09 17.18
N CYS A 437 -14.67 -4.80 17.07
CA CYS A 437 -14.68 -6.19 16.61
C CYS A 437 -14.13 -6.33 15.19
N SER A 438 -14.52 -5.46 14.26
CA SER A 438 -14.01 -5.48 12.89
C SER A 438 -12.51 -5.16 12.85
N LEU A 439 -12.01 -4.20 13.65
CA LEU A 439 -10.57 -3.95 13.78
C LEU A 439 -9.81 -5.15 14.34
N VAL A 440 -10.35 -5.83 15.36
CA VAL A 440 -9.75 -7.04 15.93
C VAL A 440 -9.73 -8.16 14.90
N LEU A 441 -10.78 -8.34 14.10
CA LEU A 441 -10.83 -9.31 13.03
C LEU A 441 -9.75 -9.04 11.98
N VAL A 442 -9.65 -7.79 11.50
CA VAL A 442 -8.61 -7.40 10.53
C VAL A 442 -7.21 -7.63 11.11
N GLY A 443 -6.96 -7.23 12.36
CA GLY A 443 -5.70 -7.47 13.04
C GLY A 443 -5.37 -8.97 13.18
N ALA A 444 -6.38 -9.81 13.47
CA ALA A 444 -6.22 -11.25 13.53
C ALA A 444 -5.92 -11.86 12.16
N LEU A 445 -6.59 -11.41 11.10
CA LEU A 445 -6.32 -11.85 9.72
C LEU A 445 -4.89 -11.49 9.29
N LEU A 446 -4.46 -10.26 9.59
CA LEU A 446 -3.09 -9.80 9.33
C LEU A 446 -2.08 -10.63 10.10
N TYR A 447 -2.30 -10.85 11.40
CA TYR A 447 -1.41 -11.67 12.22
C TYR A 447 -1.31 -13.11 11.71
N VAL A 448 -2.45 -13.77 11.44
CA VAL A 448 -2.46 -15.16 10.97
C VAL A 448 -1.85 -15.27 9.58
N GLY A 449 -2.25 -14.40 8.64
CA GLY A 449 -1.74 -14.43 7.27
C GLY A 449 -0.24 -14.15 7.20
N GLN A 450 0.26 -13.16 7.93
CA GLN A 450 1.70 -12.83 7.92
C GLN A 450 2.54 -13.82 8.74
N ALA A 451 2.10 -14.21 9.94
CA ALA A 451 2.94 -14.99 10.86
C ALA A 451 2.80 -16.52 10.71
N LYS A 452 1.69 -17.02 10.13
CA LYS A 452 1.45 -18.46 9.96
C LYS A 452 1.40 -18.92 8.51
N MET A 453 1.08 -18.03 7.58
CA MET A 453 0.87 -18.38 6.18
C MET A 453 1.85 -17.70 5.22
N ASP A 454 2.73 -16.83 5.72
CA ASP A 454 3.74 -16.11 4.94
C ASP A 454 3.17 -15.34 3.74
N ILE A 455 1.95 -14.80 3.90
CA ILE A 455 1.27 -14.01 2.88
C ILE A 455 1.63 -12.54 3.07
N GLY A 456 1.92 -11.83 1.97
CA GLY A 456 2.10 -10.38 1.96
C GLY A 456 0.85 -9.65 2.48
N PHE A 457 1.04 -8.60 3.28
CA PHE A 457 -0.10 -7.92 3.90
C PHE A 457 -1.06 -7.29 2.88
N LEU A 458 -0.58 -6.89 1.71
CA LEU A 458 -1.40 -6.35 0.64
C LEU A 458 -2.56 -7.30 0.29
N SER A 459 -2.25 -8.58 0.07
CA SER A 459 -3.24 -9.62 -0.22
C SER A 459 -4.22 -9.85 0.93
N ILE A 460 -3.78 -9.62 2.17
CA ILE A 460 -4.65 -9.73 3.36
C ILE A 460 -5.55 -8.50 3.48
N VAL A 461 -5.03 -7.32 3.15
CA VAL A 461 -5.81 -6.07 3.11
C VAL A 461 -6.91 -6.16 2.07
N ASP A 462 -6.67 -6.78 0.91
CA ASP A 462 -7.73 -7.08 -0.07
C ASP A 462 -8.90 -7.82 0.59
N ILE A 463 -8.60 -8.94 1.30
CA ILE A 463 -9.61 -9.73 2.00
C ILE A 463 -10.32 -8.91 3.06
N ALA A 464 -9.57 -8.15 3.86
CA ALA A 464 -10.12 -7.32 4.92
C ALA A 464 -11.07 -6.26 4.36
N VAL A 465 -10.71 -5.59 3.26
CA VAL A 465 -11.54 -4.59 2.59
C VAL A 465 -12.83 -5.24 2.07
N PHE A 466 -12.76 -6.43 1.46
CA PHE A 466 -13.97 -7.15 1.04
C PHE A 466 -14.86 -7.57 2.21
N ALA A 467 -14.28 -8.06 3.30
CA ALA A 467 -15.02 -8.44 4.51
C ALA A 467 -15.73 -7.21 5.12
N LEU A 468 -15.02 -6.07 5.23
CA LEU A 468 -15.57 -4.81 5.71
C LEU A 468 -16.62 -4.22 4.76
N ALA A 469 -16.42 -4.32 3.44
CA ALA A 469 -17.40 -3.89 2.46
C ALA A 469 -18.70 -4.71 2.57
N ALA A 470 -18.58 -6.02 2.80
CA ALA A 470 -19.74 -6.87 3.05
C ALA A 470 -20.51 -6.44 4.32
N GLU A 471 -19.81 -6.06 5.39
CA GLU A 471 -20.43 -5.46 6.58
C GLU A 471 -21.05 -4.08 6.29
N TRP A 472 -20.38 -3.24 5.48
CA TRP A 472 -20.86 -1.90 5.13
C TRP A 472 -22.15 -1.91 4.31
N PHE A 473 -22.31 -2.86 3.38
CA PHE A 473 -23.57 -3.00 2.64
C PHE A 473 -24.76 -3.38 3.53
N GLU A 474 -24.55 -3.83 4.78
CA GLU A 474 -25.64 -3.99 5.76
C GLU A 474 -26.14 -2.65 6.34
N TRP A 475 -25.34 -1.56 6.30
CA TRP A 475 -25.84 -0.20 6.61
C TRP A 475 -26.95 0.24 5.66
N ASN A 476 -27.07 -0.42 4.51
CA ASN A 476 -28.12 -0.18 3.53
C ASN A 476 -29.52 -0.58 4.03
N GLU A 477 -29.67 -1.41 5.08
CA GLU A 477 -31.01 -1.73 5.62
C GLU A 477 -31.75 -0.46 6.10
N ARG A 478 -31.04 0.49 6.73
CA ARG A 478 -31.60 1.79 7.15
C ARG A 478 -31.83 2.76 5.99
N LEU A 479 -30.98 2.70 4.97
CA LEU A 479 -31.16 3.49 3.75
C LEU A 479 -32.39 3.01 2.96
N VAL A 480 -32.63 1.69 2.94
CA VAL A 480 -33.80 1.05 2.35
C VAL A 480 -35.07 1.36 3.16
N GLU A 481 -35.00 1.39 4.50
CA GLU A 481 -36.10 1.90 5.34
C GLU A 481 -36.40 3.38 5.08
N TRP A 482 -35.38 4.20 4.83
CA TRP A 482 -35.56 5.61 4.46
C TRP A 482 -36.17 5.77 3.05
N LEU A 483 -35.77 4.93 2.09
CA LEU A 483 -36.22 5.01 0.69
C LEU A 483 -37.60 4.38 0.45
N LEU A 484 -37.96 3.32 1.19
CA LEU A 484 -39.20 2.55 1.01
C LEU A 484 -40.21 2.75 2.16
N GLY A 485 -39.86 3.54 3.17
CA GLY A 485 -40.68 3.84 4.34
C GLY A 485 -40.65 2.74 5.43
N PRO A 486 -40.94 3.12 6.70
CA PRO A 486 -40.94 2.19 7.83
C PRO A 486 -42.01 1.10 7.70
N GLU A 487 -41.87 0.01 8.47
CA GLU A 487 -42.90 -1.04 8.50
C GLU A 487 -44.27 -0.45 8.90
N PRO A 488 -45.38 -0.85 8.24
CA PRO A 488 -46.69 -0.60 8.79
C PRO A 488 -46.80 -1.40 10.09
N SER A 489 -46.74 -0.69 11.22
CA SER A 489 -46.94 -1.26 12.54
C SER A 489 -48.32 -1.90 12.60
N ALA A 490 -48.35 -3.19 12.94
CA ALA A 490 -49.59 -3.87 13.25
C ALA A 490 -50.16 -3.28 14.55
N GLY A 491 -51.05 -2.30 14.43
CA GLY A 491 -51.95 -1.87 15.50
C GLY A 491 -51.75 -0.43 15.97
N GLU A 492 -52.27 0.53 15.22
CA GLU A 492 -52.96 1.70 15.79
C GLU A 492 -54.23 1.92 14.95
N GLY A 493 -55.39 1.63 15.55
CA GLY A 493 -56.69 1.80 14.93
C GLY A 493 -56.99 3.28 14.72
N GLY A 494 -57.35 3.63 13.48
CA GLY A 494 -57.67 4.99 13.08
C GLY A 494 -58.91 5.55 13.78
N HIS A 495 -58.82 6.84 14.12
CA HIS A 495 -59.98 7.72 14.24
C HIS A 495 -59.86 8.81 13.16
N ASP A 496 -60.44 8.52 12.00
CA ASP A 496 -60.76 9.53 10.98
C ASP A 496 -62.09 10.21 11.34
N HIS A 497 -62.05 11.54 11.49
CA HIS A 497 -63.23 12.40 11.46
C HIS A 497 -63.39 12.97 10.03
N PRO A 498 -64.58 12.92 9.40
CA PRO A 498 -64.80 13.57 8.13
C PRO A 498 -65.28 15.01 8.37
N HIS A 499 -64.67 16.00 7.70
CA HIS A 499 -65.25 17.32 7.55
C HIS A 499 -65.67 17.59 6.10
N GLU A 500 -66.88 18.13 6.04
CA GLU A 500 -67.81 18.25 4.94
C GLU A 500 -67.59 19.53 4.11
N LYS A 501 -68.01 19.48 2.85
CA LYS A 501 -67.95 20.49 1.78
C LYS A 501 -68.45 21.89 2.16
N LYS A 502 -67.95 22.91 1.43
CA LYS A 502 -68.82 23.95 0.83
C LYS A 502 -68.19 24.61 -0.40
N ASP A 503 -68.93 24.55 -1.49
CA ASP A 503 -68.78 25.34 -2.72
C ASP A 503 -69.25 26.78 -2.49
N GLU A 504 -68.63 27.77 -3.15
CA GLU A 504 -69.36 28.94 -3.70
C GLU A 504 -68.51 29.73 -4.72
N ALA A 505 -69.14 30.03 -5.86
CA ALA A 505 -68.64 30.81 -6.98
C ALA A 505 -69.08 32.28 -6.86
N GLY A 506 -68.34 33.25 -7.43
CA GLY A 506 -68.88 34.61 -7.59
C GLY A 506 -67.90 35.77 -7.86
N ASN A 507 -67.42 35.85 -9.11
CA ASN A 507 -67.29 37.01 -10.02
C ASN A 507 -67.05 38.49 -9.54
N ALA A 508 -66.17 39.17 -10.31
CA ALA A 508 -66.08 40.62 -10.65
C ALA A 508 -65.58 41.62 -9.57
N THR A 509 -64.72 42.64 -9.80
CA THR A 509 -64.34 43.41 -11.00
C THR A 509 -63.14 44.37 -10.72
N ARG A 510 -62.47 44.82 -11.80
CA ARG A 510 -61.72 46.10 -12.02
C ARG A 510 -60.29 46.23 -11.42
N GLU A 511 -59.28 46.85 -12.06
CA GLU A 511 -59.22 47.80 -13.18
C GLU A 511 -57.76 47.95 -13.73
N GLY A 512 -57.62 48.28 -15.03
CA GLY A 512 -56.52 49.04 -15.68
C GLY A 512 -55.12 48.37 -15.81
N GLY A 513 -54.39 48.43 -16.92
CA GLY A 513 -54.61 49.11 -18.20
C GLY A 513 -53.37 49.02 -19.10
N ALA A 514 -53.65 49.09 -20.41
CA ALA A 514 -52.86 49.66 -21.51
C ALA A 514 -51.54 48.99 -22.02
N GLY A 515 -51.57 48.70 -23.34
CA GLY A 515 -50.46 48.90 -24.29
C GLY A 515 -49.73 47.63 -24.73
N ALA A 516 -50.10 46.95 -25.83
CA ALA A 516 -49.71 47.26 -27.24
C ALA A 516 -48.16 47.34 -27.42
N ALA A 517 -47.47 46.67 -28.36
CA ALA A 517 -47.84 45.95 -29.56
C ALA A 517 -46.69 45.00 -30.01
N ARG A 518 -47.09 43.99 -30.80
CA ARG A 518 -46.37 43.05 -31.70
C ARG A 518 -45.47 43.75 -32.78
N PRO A 519 -44.86 43.02 -33.76
CA PRO A 519 -44.11 41.73 -33.76
C PRO A 519 -42.86 41.75 -34.70
N ALA A 520 -42.26 40.56 -34.90
CA ALA A 520 -41.46 40.13 -36.08
C ALA A 520 -40.01 40.68 -36.15
N GLU A 521 -38.99 40.04 -36.74
CA GLU A 521 -38.86 38.86 -37.60
C GLU A 521 -37.36 38.49 -37.69
N GLN A 522 -37.06 37.21 -37.98
CA GLN A 522 -35.91 36.67 -38.78
C GLN A 522 -34.45 37.00 -38.40
N ALA A 523 -33.66 35.95 -38.10
CA ALA A 523 -32.64 35.33 -38.99
C ALA A 523 -31.26 36.03 -38.79
N GLU A 524 -30.07 35.45 -38.89
CA GLU A 524 -29.55 34.28 -39.57
C GLU A 524 -28.08 34.06 -39.08
N SER A 525 -27.61 32.82 -39.15
CA SER A 525 -26.24 32.37 -39.47
C SER A 525 -24.99 32.68 -38.60
N THR A 526 -24.28 31.57 -38.35
CA THR A 526 -22.82 31.32 -38.53
C THR A 526 -21.79 31.86 -37.53
N HIS A 527 -21.21 30.91 -36.76
CA HIS A 527 -19.79 30.48 -36.70
C HIS A 527 -18.71 31.38 -37.33
N PRO A 528 -17.47 31.40 -36.80
CA PRO A 528 -16.69 30.26 -36.30
C PRO A 528 -16.67 30.06 -34.80
#